data_AF-A0A9E3NV08-F1
#
_entry.id   AF-A0A9E3NV08-F1
#
_cell.length_a   1.000
_cell.length_b   1.000
_cell.length_c   1.000
_cell.angle_alpha   90.00
_cell.angle_beta   90.00
_cell.angle_gamma   90.00
#
_symmetry.space_group_name_H-M   'P 1'
#
loop_
_entity.id
_entity.type
_entity.pdbx_description
1 polymer ?
#
loop_
_entity_poly.entity_id
_entity_poly.type
_entity_poly.pdbx_seq_one_letter_code
_entity_poly.pdbx_strand_id
1 'polypeptide(L)'
;MIESREALASQAESDVMACIGCNDCMLACPLPQAKLVTIAELNSAVHLPVIANPRVADFVMACTQCRQCVPACPADLSRADMVLFNKMKVEDRVPNFALMLQVGARVLPSGWTLDALAERVAAVPLFASAERTDLRALLLKATLRQLAPGEILCKESEFYDRLCVVLGGALEQSIRGPGGRKVPILVLGESSFFGEMAVMSDQPEPYTAQAMAPTLVLELPKAAVHRLMSTSAAFKATMDELYRRRALWTYARTPSVLNALPEQAIGELLEKADLRTLKAGEAILREGATPTDAYLVRTGFLRVSRRVTPQAMPGQPGVTGPRAQAEDRALVYFREGDLFGLVGLLMGEKHSPFSVTATTRSEVIRIPGAHLFQVLGRYPQARAMLEGGAQNAERVARENTFMPAPAQQGKPGTQLAMSAEVLVEKGLAAGHEVVVVDQNRCVNCQNCVDACGRRHKYSRLHLWGLQVENFLFPTACRHCDDPVCLLCSVNGIVRLPSGEI
;
A
#
# COMPACT_ATOMS: atom_id res chain seq x y z
N MET A 1 10.28 -3.77 -24.93
CA MET A 1 11.65 -3.30 -25.23
C MET A 1 11.65 -1.81 -25.05
N ILE A 2 12.18 -1.33 -23.93
CA ILE A 2 12.40 0.09 -23.68
C ILE A 2 13.85 0.32 -24.10
N GLU A 3 14.07 1.01 -25.23
CA GLU A 3 15.40 1.56 -25.53
C GLU A 3 15.82 2.41 -24.33
N SER A 4 16.99 2.12 -23.74
CA SER A 4 17.43 2.83 -22.55
C SER A 4 17.59 4.33 -22.88
N ARG A 5 17.30 5.20 -21.91
CA ARG A 5 17.50 6.66 -22.04
C ARG A 5 18.91 7.00 -22.54
N GLU A 6 19.90 6.19 -22.16
CA GLU A 6 21.30 6.30 -22.60
C GLU A 6 21.49 5.99 -24.09
N ALA A 7 20.79 4.97 -24.62
CA ALA A 7 20.84 4.66 -26.05
C ALA A 7 20.24 5.80 -26.88
N LEU A 8 19.10 6.34 -26.44
CA LEU A 8 18.47 7.48 -27.09
C LEU A 8 19.34 8.76 -27.03
N ALA A 9 20.02 8.98 -25.90
CA ALA A 9 20.96 10.09 -25.75
C ALA A 9 22.15 9.97 -26.72
N SER A 10 22.77 8.80 -26.79
CA SER A 10 23.89 8.52 -27.69
C SER A 10 23.49 8.70 -29.17
N GLN A 11 22.30 8.22 -29.55
CA GLN A 11 21.78 8.42 -30.90
C GLN A 11 21.53 9.90 -31.19
N ALA A 12 20.91 10.65 -30.27
CA ALA A 12 20.66 12.07 -30.45
C ALA A 12 21.96 12.89 -30.59
N GLU A 13 23.01 12.56 -29.83
CA GLU A 13 24.32 13.19 -29.97
C GLU A 13 24.98 12.88 -31.32
N SER A 14 24.92 11.62 -31.77
CA SER A 14 25.40 11.23 -33.11
C SER A 14 24.69 11.99 -34.22
N ASP A 15 23.36 12.11 -34.14
CA ASP A 15 22.54 12.82 -35.13
C ASP A 15 22.78 14.33 -35.15
N VAL A 16 23.19 14.92 -34.03
CA VAL A 16 23.63 16.32 -33.99
C VAL A 16 24.96 16.48 -34.70
N MET A 17 25.93 15.59 -34.45
CA MET A 17 27.25 15.66 -35.06
C MET A 17 27.22 15.42 -36.57
N ALA A 18 26.30 14.58 -37.05
CA ALA A 18 26.07 14.35 -38.48
C ALA A 18 25.17 15.42 -39.15
N CYS A 19 24.58 16.33 -38.37
CA CYS A 19 23.67 17.35 -38.90
C CYS A 19 24.41 18.36 -39.78
N ILE A 20 23.99 18.50 -41.03
CA ILE A 20 24.51 19.52 -41.95
C ILE A 20 23.90 20.93 -41.75
N GLY A 21 22.98 21.08 -40.79
CA GLY A 21 22.38 22.38 -40.43
C GLY A 21 21.31 22.91 -41.40
N CYS A 22 20.80 22.11 -42.34
CA CYS A 22 19.65 22.52 -43.15
C CYS A 22 18.35 22.48 -42.33
N ASN A 23 17.51 23.50 -42.47
CA ASN A 23 16.25 23.62 -41.71
C ASN A 23 15.10 22.78 -42.31
N ASP A 24 15.36 21.88 -43.26
CA ASP A 24 14.34 21.15 -44.01
C ASP A 24 13.40 20.35 -43.10
N CYS A 25 13.95 19.76 -42.04
CA CYS A 25 13.18 19.06 -41.02
C CYS A 25 12.22 19.97 -40.23
N MET A 26 12.60 21.24 -40.02
CA MET A 26 11.75 22.24 -39.38
C MET A 26 10.66 22.74 -40.33
N LEU A 27 10.97 22.87 -41.62
CA LEU A 27 10.02 23.28 -42.66
C LEU A 27 8.99 22.19 -42.98
N ALA A 28 9.39 20.92 -42.92
CA ALA A 28 8.50 19.77 -43.09
C ALA A 28 7.59 19.52 -41.88
N CYS A 29 7.86 20.15 -40.73
CA CYS A 29 7.07 19.94 -39.53
C CYS A 29 5.70 20.63 -39.64
N PRO A 30 4.58 19.92 -39.40
CA PRO A 30 3.24 20.50 -39.50
C PRO A 30 2.88 21.40 -38.32
N LEU A 31 3.71 21.44 -37.26
CA LEU A 31 3.41 22.21 -36.05
C LEU A 31 3.69 23.70 -36.25
N PRO A 32 2.75 24.59 -35.89
CA PRO A 32 2.96 26.04 -35.96
C PRO A 32 4.22 26.51 -35.19
N GLN A 33 4.52 25.85 -34.07
CA GLN A 33 5.68 26.14 -33.22
C GLN A 33 7.01 25.91 -33.96
N ALA A 34 7.06 25.03 -34.96
CA ALA A 34 8.27 24.74 -35.72
C ALA A 34 8.77 25.97 -36.50
N LYS A 35 7.88 26.90 -36.87
CA LYS A 35 8.24 28.16 -37.55
C LYS A 35 9.02 29.13 -36.67
N LEU A 36 9.05 28.89 -35.35
CA LEU A 36 9.68 29.75 -34.36
C LEU A 36 11.00 29.19 -33.84
N VAL A 37 11.44 28.04 -34.35
CA VAL A 37 12.61 27.30 -33.88
C VAL A 37 13.46 26.90 -35.08
N THR A 38 14.77 27.07 -34.96
CA THR A 38 15.74 26.60 -35.97
C THR A 38 16.32 25.25 -35.59
N ILE A 39 16.85 24.51 -36.57
CA ILE A 39 17.56 23.26 -36.31
C ILE A 39 18.80 23.48 -35.43
N ALA A 40 19.45 24.65 -35.53
CA ALA A 40 20.59 25.00 -34.68
C ALA A 40 20.19 25.12 -33.20
N GLU A 41 19.06 25.77 -32.91
CA GLU A 41 18.52 25.85 -31.55
C GLU A 41 18.12 24.48 -31.00
N LEU A 42 17.54 23.62 -31.85
CA LEU A 42 17.17 22.26 -31.47
C LEU A 42 18.40 21.36 -31.23
N ASN A 43 19.44 21.48 -32.06
CA ASN A 43 20.72 20.79 -31.89
C ASN A 43 21.40 21.22 -30.59
N SER A 44 21.45 22.53 -30.31
CA SER A 44 22.00 23.06 -29.07
C SER A 44 21.31 22.47 -27.83
N ALA A 45 19.98 22.31 -27.88
CA ALA A 45 19.20 21.73 -26.79
C ALA A 45 19.57 20.27 -26.46
N VAL A 46 20.11 19.50 -27.41
CA VAL A 46 20.60 18.13 -27.15
C VAL A 46 21.80 18.13 -26.21
N HIS A 47 22.60 19.20 -26.17
CA HIS A 47 23.76 19.29 -25.26
C HIS A 47 23.42 19.95 -23.92
N LEU A 48 22.26 20.58 -23.80
CA LEU A 48 21.85 21.24 -22.56
C LEU A 48 21.21 20.25 -21.58
N PRO A 49 21.44 20.39 -20.27
CA PRO A 49 20.74 19.62 -19.26
C PRO A 49 19.26 20.06 -19.13
N VAL A 50 18.98 21.34 -19.41
CA VAL A 50 17.62 21.95 -19.34
C VAL A 50 17.41 22.90 -20.52
N ILE A 51 16.21 22.88 -21.10
CA ILE A 51 15.84 23.75 -22.23
C ILE A 51 15.19 25.05 -21.72
N ALA A 52 16.01 26.11 -21.58
CA ALA A 52 15.57 27.42 -21.09
C ALA A 52 14.86 28.29 -22.14
N ASN A 53 15.13 28.09 -23.44
CA ASN A 53 14.47 28.86 -24.50
C ASN A 53 12.98 28.43 -24.62
N PRO A 54 12.01 29.34 -24.39
CA PRO A 54 10.59 29.00 -24.43
C PRO A 54 10.11 28.51 -25.80
N ARG A 55 10.65 29.05 -26.89
CA ARG A 55 10.25 28.64 -28.25
C ARG A 55 10.62 27.18 -28.53
N VAL A 56 11.83 26.78 -28.14
CA VAL A 56 12.33 25.41 -28.30
C VAL A 56 11.55 24.45 -27.40
N ALA A 57 11.32 24.83 -26.14
CA ALA A 57 10.55 24.02 -25.20
C ALA A 57 9.10 23.80 -25.68
N ASP A 58 8.43 24.85 -26.13
CA ASP A 58 7.05 24.78 -26.63
C ASP A 58 6.95 23.88 -27.87
N PHE A 59 7.91 24.00 -28.80
CA PHE A 59 8.00 23.11 -29.96
C PHE A 59 8.20 21.65 -29.56
N VAL A 60 9.18 21.37 -28.69
CA VAL A 60 9.52 20.02 -28.23
C VAL A 60 8.33 19.37 -27.50
N MET A 61 7.61 20.15 -26.68
CA MET A 61 6.39 19.68 -26.00
C MET A 61 5.25 19.41 -26.96
N ALA A 62 5.03 20.31 -27.92
CA ALA A 62 4.00 20.18 -28.95
C ALA A 62 4.27 19.02 -29.92
N CYS A 63 5.53 18.60 -30.08
CA CYS A 63 5.90 17.50 -30.96
C CYS A 63 5.13 16.21 -30.64
N THR A 64 4.35 15.73 -31.61
CA THR A 64 3.53 14.52 -31.52
C THR A 64 4.26 13.25 -31.98
N GLN A 65 5.55 13.36 -32.30
CA GLN A 65 6.36 12.23 -32.80
C GLN A 65 5.83 11.60 -34.10
N CYS A 66 5.24 12.41 -34.99
CA CYS A 66 4.72 11.95 -36.29
C CYS A 66 5.79 11.57 -37.33
N ARG A 67 7.08 11.85 -37.06
CA ARG A 67 8.26 11.51 -37.88
C ARG A 67 8.34 12.11 -39.30
N GLN A 68 7.50 13.09 -39.65
CA GLN A 68 7.61 13.83 -40.93
C GLN A 68 8.98 14.48 -41.14
N CYS A 69 9.69 14.81 -40.07
CA CYS A 69 11.03 15.40 -40.11
C CYS A 69 12.14 14.42 -40.53
N VAL A 70 11.91 13.10 -40.49
CA VAL A 70 12.91 12.07 -40.81
C VAL A 70 13.16 12.00 -42.33
N PRO A 71 12.16 11.73 -43.20
CA PRO A 71 12.39 11.67 -44.65
C PRO A 71 12.75 13.03 -45.28
N ALA A 72 12.51 14.13 -44.57
CA ALA A 72 12.89 15.47 -45.01
C ALA A 72 14.39 15.77 -44.77
N CYS A 73 15.11 14.94 -44.01
CA CYS A 73 16.51 15.18 -43.71
C CYS A 73 17.40 14.63 -44.84
N PRO A 74 18.15 15.49 -45.57
CA PRO A 74 19.03 15.04 -46.65
C PRO A 74 20.24 14.23 -46.17
N ALA A 75 20.51 14.23 -44.87
CA ALA A 75 21.54 13.44 -44.22
C ALA A 75 21.00 12.12 -43.62
N ASP A 76 19.71 11.81 -43.84
CA ASP A 76 19.04 10.59 -43.36
C ASP A 76 19.10 10.40 -41.83
N LEU A 77 18.83 11.48 -41.09
CA LEU A 77 18.94 11.53 -39.63
C LEU A 77 17.58 11.48 -38.95
N SER A 78 17.49 10.83 -37.78
CA SER A 78 16.25 10.65 -37.04
C SER A 78 15.95 11.86 -36.13
N ARG A 79 15.50 12.96 -36.75
CA ARG A 79 15.13 14.19 -36.00
C ARG A 79 14.02 13.96 -34.96
N ALA A 80 13.21 12.94 -35.14
CA ALA A 80 12.20 12.53 -34.17
C ALA A 80 12.84 12.10 -32.84
N ASP A 81 13.95 11.36 -32.89
CA ASP A 81 14.63 10.82 -31.72
C ASP A 81 15.35 11.93 -30.93
N MET A 82 15.92 12.92 -31.62
CA MET A 82 16.44 14.13 -30.98
C MET A 82 15.35 14.93 -30.25
N VAL A 83 14.19 15.10 -30.88
CA VAL A 83 13.05 15.79 -30.24
C VAL A 83 12.51 14.95 -29.08
N LEU A 84 12.49 13.62 -29.20
CA LEU A 84 12.08 12.72 -28.12
C LEU A 84 13.02 12.84 -26.92
N PHE A 85 14.34 12.80 -27.17
CA PHE A 85 15.36 13.00 -26.16
C PHE A 85 15.21 14.36 -25.48
N ASN A 86 15.06 15.43 -26.27
CA ASN A 86 14.81 16.76 -25.74
C ASN A 86 13.49 16.83 -24.95
N LYS A 87 12.45 16.11 -25.35
CA LYS A 87 11.16 16.07 -24.63
C LYS A 87 11.29 15.50 -23.23
N MET A 88 12.20 14.55 -23.03
CA MET A 88 12.58 14.05 -21.70
C MET A 88 13.32 15.10 -20.84
N LYS A 89 13.84 16.18 -21.45
CA LYS A 89 14.48 17.31 -20.76
C LYS A 89 13.55 18.50 -20.53
N VAL A 90 12.42 18.55 -21.25
CA VAL A 90 11.37 19.56 -21.04
C VAL A 90 10.40 19.14 -19.95
N GLU A 91 10.71 18.08 -19.19
CA GLU A 91 9.96 17.81 -17.97
C GLU A 91 10.11 18.97 -16.98
N ASP A 92 8.94 19.51 -16.62
CA ASP A 92 8.66 20.47 -15.56
C ASP A 92 8.70 21.98 -15.87
N ARG A 93 8.09 22.38 -17.00
CA ARG A 93 7.55 23.74 -17.21
C ARG A 93 6.07 23.87 -16.86
N VAL A 94 5.61 23.27 -15.77
CA VAL A 94 4.34 23.77 -15.23
C VAL A 94 4.58 25.24 -14.86
N PRO A 95 3.92 26.23 -15.48
CA PRO A 95 4.21 27.62 -15.14
C PRO A 95 3.93 27.84 -13.65
N ASN A 96 4.59 28.82 -13.03
CA ASN A 96 4.15 29.20 -11.70
C ASN A 96 2.75 29.81 -11.82
N PHE A 97 1.76 29.24 -11.12
CA PHE A 97 0.38 29.71 -11.14
C PHE A 97 -0.22 29.71 -9.73
N ALA A 98 -1.29 30.50 -9.55
CA ALA A 98 -2.00 30.58 -8.28
C ALA A 98 -2.78 29.30 -8.01
N LEU A 99 -2.55 28.69 -6.85
CA LEU A 99 -3.28 27.51 -6.42
C LEU A 99 -4.64 27.91 -5.84
N MET A 100 -5.59 26.99 -5.92
CA MET A 100 -6.91 27.17 -5.33
C MET A 100 -6.96 26.57 -3.92
N LEU A 101 -7.71 27.22 -3.03
CA LEU A 101 -8.00 26.80 -1.67
C LEU A 101 -9.44 26.30 -1.60
N GLN A 102 -9.62 25.10 -1.07
CA GLN A 102 -10.94 24.56 -0.74
C GLN A 102 -11.35 24.99 0.68
N VAL A 103 -12.54 25.58 0.81
CA VAL A 103 -13.14 25.94 2.10
C VAL A 103 -14.55 25.34 2.14
N GLY A 104 -14.71 24.22 2.83
CA GLY A 104 -15.93 23.40 2.74
C GLY A 104 -16.22 22.99 1.28
N ALA A 105 -17.37 23.42 0.76
CA ALA A 105 -17.79 23.16 -0.62
C ALA A 105 -17.34 24.24 -1.64
N ARG A 106 -16.68 25.31 -1.17
CA ARG A 106 -16.25 26.44 -2.02
C ARG A 106 -14.79 26.30 -2.41
N VAL A 107 -14.45 26.83 -3.58
CA VAL A 107 -13.08 26.91 -4.09
C VAL A 107 -12.75 28.38 -4.34
N LEU A 108 -11.68 28.87 -3.71
CA LEU A 108 -11.27 30.28 -3.70
C LEU A 108 -9.78 30.40 -4.06
N PRO A 109 -9.29 31.56 -4.52
CA PRO A 109 -7.85 31.78 -4.65
C PRO A 109 -7.14 31.61 -3.31
N SER A 110 -6.06 30.83 -3.26
CA SER A 110 -5.36 30.54 -2.00
C SER A 110 -4.42 31.65 -1.52
N GLY A 111 -4.04 32.57 -2.41
CA GLY A 111 -2.92 33.50 -2.19
C GLY A 111 -1.54 32.84 -2.33
N TRP A 112 -1.47 31.52 -2.54
CA TRP A 112 -0.24 30.78 -2.79
C TRP A 112 -0.04 30.54 -4.28
N THR A 113 1.21 30.68 -4.71
CA THR A 113 1.65 30.19 -6.01
C THR A 113 2.24 28.80 -5.87
N LEU A 114 2.29 28.03 -6.97
CA LEU A 114 2.91 26.71 -6.99
C LEU A 114 4.34 26.73 -6.42
N ASP A 115 5.14 27.73 -6.81
CA ASP A 115 6.51 27.88 -6.33
C ASP A 115 6.59 28.24 -4.85
N ALA A 116 5.78 29.21 -4.39
CA ALA A 116 5.77 29.61 -2.99
C ALA A 116 5.33 28.47 -2.07
N LEU A 117 4.35 27.66 -2.51
CA LEU A 117 3.92 26.49 -1.76
C LEU A 117 4.98 25.38 -1.80
N ALA A 118 5.64 25.15 -2.93
CA ALA A 118 6.73 24.18 -3.03
C ALA A 118 7.87 24.52 -2.06
N GLU A 119 8.26 25.79 -1.96
CA GLU A 119 9.23 26.28 -0.99
C GLU A 119 8.76 26.06 0.45
N ARG A 120 7.48 26.34 0.75
CA ARG A 120 6.90 26.10 2.07
C ARG A 120 6.91 24.61 2.45
N VAL A 121 6.57 23.73 1.51
CA VAL A 121 6.54 22.28 1.71
C VAL A 121 7.95 21.70 1.85
N ALA A 122 8.93 22.22 1.12
CA ALA A 122 10.33 21.80 1.25
C ALA A 122 10.89 22.02 2.67
N ALA A 123 10.38 23.01 3.41
CA ALA A 123 10.76 23.26 4.79
C ALA A 123 10.16 22.25 5.80
N VAL A 124 9.17 21.46 5.39
CA VAL A 124 8.59 20.42 6.24
C VAL A 124 9.58 19.24 6.32
N PRO A 125 9.94 18.74 7.52
CA PRO A 125 10.97 17.70 7.66
C PRO A 125 10.76 16.46 6.81
N LEU A 126 9.49 16.10 6.56
CA LEU A 126 9.12 14.98 5.70
C LEU A 126 9.62 15.11 4.25
N PHE A 127 9.72 16.34 3.73
CA PHE A 127 10.06 16.65 2.35
C PHE A 127 11.46 17.26 2.19
N ALA A 128 12.25 17.34 3.27
CA ALA A 128 13.54 18.01 3.26
C ALA A 128 14.54 17.44 2.24
N SER A 129 14.37 16.18 1.83
CA SER A 129 15.21 15.50 0.85
C SER A 129 14.60 15.44 -0.56
N ALA A 130 13.44 16.05 -0.79
CA ALA A 130 12.78 16.05 -2.10
C ALA A 130 13.22 17.26 -2.92
N GLU A 131 13.47 17.05 -4.21
CA GLU A 131 13.82 18.15 -5.11
C GLU A 131 12.61 19.06 -5.35
N ARG A 132 12.87 20.33 -5.67
CA ARG A 132 11.80 21.30 -5.92
C ARG A 132 10.90 20.91 -7.09
N THR A 133 11.47 20.32 -8.14
CA THR A 133 10.75 19.80 -9.32
C THR A 133 9.78 18.68 -8.95
N ASP A 134 10.26 17.71 -8.17
CA ASP A 134 9.45 16.64 -7.60
C ASP A 134 8.30 17.17 -6.72
N LEU A 135 8.56 18.17 -5.88
CA LEU A 135 7.54 18.80 -5.04
C LEU A 135 6.50 19.56 -5.87
N ARG A 136 6.91 20.24 -6.93
CA ARG A 136 5.98 20.90 -7.86
C ARG A 136 5.08 19.87 -8.54
N ALA A 137 5.64 18.76 -9.02
CA ALA A 137 4.88 17.66 -9.60
C ALA A 137 3.88 17.05 -8.62
N LEU A 138 4.27 16.87 -7.35
CA LEU A 138 3.41 16.42 -6.27
C LEU A 138 2.25 17.40 -6.02
N LEU A 139 2.55 18.70 -5.92
CA LEU A 139 1.58 19.75 -5.61
C LEU A 139 0.49 19.91 -6.68
N LEU A 140 0.78 19.55 -7.94
CA LEU A 140 -0.22 19.55 -9.01
C LEU A 140 -1.37 18.56 -8.81
N LYS A 141 -1.18 17.57 -7.93
CA LYS A 141 -2.19 16.58 -7.55
C LYS A 141 -2.72 16.80 -6.14
N ALA A 142 -2.16 17.75 -5.41
CA ALA A 142 -2.54 18.02 -4.04
C ALA A 142 -3.83 18.84 -3.95
N THR A 143 -4.52 18.74 -2.82
CA THR A 143 -5.64 19.61 -2.47
C THR A 143 -5.24 20.47 -1.29
N LEU A 144 -5.23 21.79 -1.49
CA LEU A 144 -5.04 22.75 -0.40
C LEU A 144 -6.41 23.05 0.21
N ARG A 145 -6.59 22.79 1.50
CA ARG A 145 -7.89 22.87 2.17
C ARG A 145 -7.80 23.64 3.48
N GLN A 146 -8.79 24.50 3.74
CA GLN A 146 -8.98 25.15 5.02
C GLN A 146 -10.16 24.50 5.75
N LEU A 147 -9.89 24.08 6.97
CA LEU A 147 -10.84 23.44 7.88
C LEU A 147 -11.36 24.45 8.89
N ALA A 148 -12.66 24.40 9.18
CA ALA A 148 -13.24 25.14 10.28
C ALA A 148 -12.96 24.46 11.63
N PRO A 149 -12.93 25.19 12.76
CA PRO A 149 -12.87 24.58 14.09
C PRO A 149 -13.99 23.53 14.27
N GLY A 150 -13.62 22.35 14.75
CA GLY A 150 -14.52 21.21 14.93
C GLY A 150 -14.73 20.35 13.69
N GLU A 151 -14.24 20.76 12.50
CA GLU A 151 -14.34 19.95 11.29
C GLU A 151 -13.45 18.70 11.40
N ILE A 152 -14.03 17.55 11.09
CA ILE A 152 -13.34 16.25 11.11
C ILE A 152 -12.77 15.98 9.74
N LEU A 153 -11.46 15.78 9.66
CA LEU A 153 -10.77 15.49 8.41
C LEU A 153 -10.78 14.00 8.08
N CYS A 154 -10.54 13.15 9.07
CA CYS A 154 -10.70 11.70 8.98
C CYS A 154 -11.21 11.15 10.31
N LYS A 155 -11.88 10.00 10.27
CA LYS A 155 -12.37 9.31 11.47
C LYS A 155 -11.62 8.00 11.68
N GLU A 156 -11.56 7.63 12.95
CA GLU A 156 -11.09 6.31 13.37
C GLU A 156 -11.88 5.21 12.63
N SER A 157 -11.15 4.22 12.14
CA SER A 157 -11.67 3.08 11.37
C SER A 157 -12.22 3.44 9.97
N GLU A 158 -12.09 4.69 9.52
CA GLU A 158 -12.39 5.07 8.13
C GLU A 158 -11.11 5.09 7.28
N PHE A 159 -11.27 4.77 6.00
CA PHE A 159 -10.17 4.87 5.04
C PHE A 159 -9.91 6.34 4.68
N TYR A 160 -8.63 6.70 4.70
CA TYR A 160 -8.17 8.04 4.32
C TYR A 160 -6.96 7.91 3.39
N ASP A 161 -7.21 7.90 2.08
CA ASP A 161 -6.20 7.59 1.04
C ASP A 161 -5.22 8.73 0.74
N ARG A 162 -4.96 9.58 1.74
CA ARG A 162 -4.20 10.83 1.59
C ARG A 162 -3.21 11.01 2.72
N LEU A 163 -2.03 11.48 2.36
CA LEU A 163 -1.08 12.03 3.31
C LEU A 163 -1.46 13.49 3.54
N CYS A 164 -1.75 13.86 4.79
CA CYS A 164 -2.11 15.21 5.17
C CYS A 164 -0.94 15.92 5.86
N VAL A 165 -0.64 17.14 5.44
CA VAL A 165 0.37 18.03 6.05
C VAL A 165 -0.33 19.26 6.59
N VAL A 166 -0.09 19.58 7.86
CA VAL A 166 -0.62 20.79 8.51
C VAL A 166 0.30 21.97 8.16
N LEU A 167 -0.21 22.91 7.38
CA LEU A 167 0.52 24.11 6.96
C LEU A 167 0.26 25.32 7.87
N GLY A 168 -0.74 25.24 8.74
CA GLY A 168 -1.05 26.26 9.74
C GLY A 168 -2.28 25.87 10.56
N GLY A 169 -2.37 26.34 11.81
CA GLY A 169 -3.43 25.94 12.74
C GLY A 169 -3.07 24.66 13.51
N ALA A 170 -4.08 23.90 13.92
CA ALA A 170 -3.90 22.68 14.72
C ALA A 170 -4.99 21.63 14.48
N LEU A 171 -4.58 20.35 14.51
CA LEU A 171 -5.47 19.18 14.51
C LEU A 171 -5.27 18.37 15.79
N GLU A 172 -6.34 17.93 16.43
CA GLU A 172 -6.31 16.93 17.50
C GLU A 172 -6.54 15.54 16.92
N GLN A 173 -5.66 14.59 17.27
CA GLN A 173 -5.89 13.16 17.03
C GLN A 173 -6.47 12.51 18.29
N SER A 174 -7.48 11.67 18.13
CA SER A 174 -8.18 11.01 19.25
C SER A 174 -8.71 9.62 18.87
N ILE A 175 -8.82 8.73 19.86
CA ILE A 175 -9.48 7.42 19.72
C ILE A 175 -10.74 7.34 20.59
N ARG A 176 -11.62 6.38 20.30
CA ARG A 176 -12.75 6.03 21.18
C ARG A 176 -12.30 5.04 22.26
N GLY A 177 -12.26 5.52 23.50
CA GLY A 177 -12.01 4.68 24.67
C GLY A 177 -13.25 3.88 25.12
N PRO A 178 -13.11 3.07 26.19
CA PRO A 178 -14.21 2.32 26.79
C PRO A 178 -15.42 3.21 27.10
N GLY A 179 -16.63 2.76 26.75
CA GLY A 179 -17.85 3.55 26.91
C GLY A 179 -18.04 4.68 25.90
N GLY A 180 -17.24 4.72 24.82
CA GLY A 180 -17.38 5.70 23.74
C GLY A 180 -16.78 7.08 24.04
N ARG A 181 -16.04 7.22 25.16
CA ARG A 181 -15.40 8.48 25.53
C ARG A 181 -14.26 8.80 24.57
N LYS A 182 -14.20 10.05 24.07
CA LYS A 182 -13.07 10.55 23.29
C LYS A 182 -11.82 10.60 24.16
N VAL A 183 -10.74 9.95 23.73
CA VAL A 183 -9.43 9.98 24.39
C VAL A 183 -8.46 10.68 23.46
N PRO A 184 -7.96 11.89 23.80
CA PRO A 184 -6.99 12.59 22.98
C PRO A 184 -5.64 11.86 22.99
N ILE A 185 -4.99 11.79 21.84
CA ILE A 185 -3.70 11.13 21.63
C ILE A 185 -2.60 12.18 21.59
N LEU A 186 -2.73 13.15 20.69
CA LEU A 186 -1.78 14.22 20.45
C LEU A 186 -2.43 15.37 19.68
N VAL A 187 -1.74 16.51 19.64
CA VAL A 187 -2.09 17.67 18.81
C VAL A 187 -1.01 17.88 17.78
N LEU A 188 -1.41 17.93 16.50
CA LEU A 188 -0.56 18.21 15.35
C LEU A 188 -0.63 19.71 15.05
N GLY A 189 0.51 20.39 15.23
CA GLY A 189 0.69 21.78 14.83
C GLY A 189 1.24 21.90 13.41
N GLU A 190 1.62 23.12 13.05
CA GLU A 190 2.28 23.43 11.79
C GLU A 190 3.50 22.53 11.52
N SER A 191 3.70 22.19 10.24
CA SER A 191 4.73 21.26 9.73
C SER A 191 4.59 19.81 10.20
N SER A 192 3.54 19.48 10.96
CA SER A 192 3.20 18.10 11.29
C SER A 192 2.43 17.44 10.14
N PHE A 193 2.44 16.11 10.10
CA PHE A 193 1.75 15.34 9.08
C PHE A 193 1.20 14.01 9.64
N PHE A 194 0.22 13.45 8.95
CA PHE A 194 -0.37 12.14 9.22
C PHE A 194 -0.94 11.53 7.94
N GLY A 195 -1.44 10.30 8.01
CA GLY A 195 -1.99 9.58 6.85
C GLY A 195 -0.99 8.66 6.16
N GLU A 196 0.24 8.58 6.68
CA GLU A 196 1.24 7.65 6.18
C GLU A 196 0.81 6.19 6.40
N MET A 197 0.06 5.91 7.47
CA MET A 197 -0.48 4.55 7.71
C MET A 197 -1.38 4.12 6.56
N ALA A 198 -2.41 4.90 6.22
CA ALA A 198 -3.30 4.56 5.13
C ALA A 198 -2.58 4.53 3.77
N VAL A 199 -1.71 5.51 3.48
CA VAL A 199 -0.97 5.59 2.22
C VAL A 199 -0.04 4.38 2.01
N MET A 200 0.62 3.89 3.06
CA MET A 200 1.63 2.82 2.99
C MET A 200 1.04 1.41 3.16
N SER A 201 -0.05 1.28 3.93
CA SER A 201 -0.56 -0.02 4.38
C SER A 201 -1.96 -0.39 3.92
N ASP A 202 -2.64 0.52 3.23
CA ASP A 202 -4.05 0.30 2.81
C ASP A 202 -4.95 -0.07 4.00
N GLN A 203 -4.65 0.47 5.17
CA GLN A 203 -5.43 0.28 6.40
C GLN A 203 -6.24 1.53 6.71
N PRO A 204 -7.38 1.39 7.41
CA PRO A 204 -8.09 2.54 7.94
C PRO A 204 -7.23 3.29 8.98
N GLU A 205 -7.54 4.57 9.19
CA GLU A 205 -6.82 5.35 10.19
C GLU A 205 -7.19 4.90 11.61
N PRO A 206 -6.21 4.75 12.51
CA PRO A 206 -6.44 4.27 13.88
C PRO A 206 -6.95 5.39 14.81
N TYR A 207 -7.22 6.58 14.30
CA TYR A 207 -7.65 7.74 15.07
C TYR A 207 -8.59 8.63 14.25
N THR A 208 -9.31 9.50 14.95
CA THR A 208 -10.05 10.62 14.39
C THR A 208 -9.18 11.87 14.45
N ALA A 209 -9.02 12.57 13.32
CA ALA A 209 -8.33 13.87 13.25
C ALA A 209 -9.35 15.01 13.09
N GLN A 210 -9.35 15.96 14.02
CA GLN A 210 -10.31 17.07 14.08
C GLN A 210 -9.61 18.41 14.24
N ALA A 211 -10.05 19.43 13.50
CA ALA A 211 -9.50 20.78 13.62
C ALA A 211 -9.87 21.44 14.95
N MET A 212 -8.88 22.01 15.64
CA MET A 212 -9.10 22.74 16.90
C MET A 212 -9.30 24.24 16.68
N ALA A 213 -8.80 24.76 15.56
CA ALA A 213 -8.84 26.15 15.14
C ALA A 213 -9.03 26.18 13.60
N PRO A 214 -9.14 27.36 12.96
CA PRO A 214 -9.03 27.44 11.51
C PRO A 214 -7.68 26.86 11.07
N THR A 215 -7.70 25.75 10.32
CA THR A 215 -6.50 24.95 10.03
C THR A 215 -6.32 24.81 8.52
N LEU A 216 -5.14 25.17 8.02
CA LEU A 216 -4.76 24.99 6.62
C LEU A 216 -4.00 23.66 6.49
N VAL A 217 -4.49 22.79 5.61
CA VAL A 217 -3.90 21.48 5.34
C VAL A 217 -3.63 21.29 3.85
N LEU A 218 -2.61 20.49 3.56
CA LEU A 218 -2.31 19.98 2.24
C LEU A 218 -2.60 18.47 2.21
N GLU A 219 -3.60 18.07 1.44
CA GLU A 219 -3.97 16.67 1.25
C GLU A 219 -3.32 16.14 -0.04
N LEU A 220 -2.40 15.19 0.10
CA LEU A 220 -1.64 14.58 -0.98
C LEU A 220 -2.20 13.18 -1.28
N PRO A 221 -2.73 12.93 -2.49
CA PRO A 221 -3.26 11.61 -2.83
C PRO A 221 -2.18 10.53 -2.77
N LYS A 222 -2.55 9.32 -2.31
CA LYS A 222 -1.66 8.14 -2.25
C LYS A 222 -0.79 7.96 -3.50
N ALA A 223 -1.38 7.98 -4.69
CA ALA A 223 -0.61 7.78 -5.93
C ALA A 223 0.46 8.84 -6.19
N ALA A 224 0.21 10.10 -5.80
CA ALA A 224 1.19 11.17 -5.94
C ALA A 224 2.36 10.99 -4.97
N VAL A 225 2.07 10.54 -3.74
CA VAL A 225 3.09 10.19 -2.74
C VAL A 225 3.92 8.99 -3.21
N HIS A 226 3.27 7.92 -3.69
CA HIS A 226 3.98 6.74 -4.22
C HIS A 226 4.83 7.08 -5.44
N ARG A 227 4.37 7.99 -6.31
CA ARG A 227 5.19 8.50 -7.42
C ARG A 227 6.43 9.22 -6.91
N LEU A 228 6.30 10.09 -5.91
CA LEU A 228 7.45 10.74 -5.29
C LEU A 228 8.42 9.73 -4.65
N MET A 229 7.90 8.69 -4.00
CA MET A 229 8.74 7.61 -3.46
C MET A 229 9.49 6.83 -4.55
N SER A 230 8.92 6.74 -5.76
CA SER A 230 9.57 6.08 -6.89
C SER A 230 10.67 6.92 -7.54
N THR A 231 10.57 8.26 -7.46
CA THR A 231 11.57 9.19 -8.02
C THR A 231 12.63 9.61 -7.00
N SER A 232 12.28 9.68 -5.71
CA SER A 232 13.18 10.07 -4.62
C SER A 232 13.38 8.94 -3.60
N ALA A 233 14.53 8.27 -3.67
CA ALA A 233 14.91 7.22 -2.73
C ALA A 233 15.04 7.74 -1.29
N ALA A 234 15.49 8.97 -1.10
CA ALA A 234 15.63 9.60 0.21
C ALA A 234 14.26 9.88 0.86
N PHE A 235 13.29 10.38 0.08
CA PHE A 235 11.92 10.55 0.55
C PHE A 235 11.28 9.22 0.91
N LYS A 236 11.45 8.20 0.06
CA LYS A 236 10.99 6.83 0.35
C LYS A 236 11.56 6.30 1.66
N ALA A 237 12.87 6.41 1.88
CA ALA A 237 13.49 5.96 3.12
C ALA A 237 12.92 6.68 4.36
N THR A 238 12.68 8.00 4.24
CA THR A 238 12.06 8.80 5.30
C THR A 238 10.63 8.33 5.59
N MET A 239 9.80 8.11 4.56
CA MET A 239 8.45 7.57 4.70
C MET A 239 8.45 6.17 5.33
N ASP A 240 9.32 5.27 4.87
CA ASP A 240 9.45 3.90 5.40
C ASP A 240 9.83 3.91 6.88
N GLU A 241 10.76 4.79 7.29
CA GLU A 241 11.17 4.96 8.69
C GLU A 241 10.02 5.45 9.57
N LEU A 242 9.34 6.50 9.12
CA LEU A 242 8.21 7.09 9.85
C LEU A 242 7.05 6.10 9.98
N TYR A 243 6.74 5.42 8.89
CA TYR A 243 5.77 4.35 8.83
C TYR A 243 6.10 3.25 9.83
N ARG A 244 7.36 2.76 9.84
CA ARG A 244 7.81 1.74 10.80
C ARG A 244 7.63 2.20 12.23
N ARG A 245 8.10 3.41 12.56
CA ARG A 245 8.04 3.97 13.92
C ARG A 245 6.60 4.12 14.40
N ARG A 246 5.69 4.62 13.55
CA ARG A 246 4.27 4.82 13.90
C ARG A 246 3.49 3.51 13.90
N ALA A 247 3.76 2.58 12.99
CA ALA A 247 3.17 1.25 12.99
C ALA A 247 3.43 0.52 14.31
N LEU A 248 4.65 0.59 14.83
CA LEU A 248 5.00 0.01 16.13
C LEU A 248 4.23 0.71 17.27
N TRP A 249 4.17 2.04 17.26
CA TRP A 249 3.54 2.83 18.32
C TRP A 249 2.01 2.70 18.38
N THR A 250 1.33 2.66 17.22
CA THR A 250 -0.13 2.49 17.15
C THR A 250 -0.55 1.13 17.71
N TYR A 251 0.15 0.06 17.35
CA TYR A 251 -0.21 -1.30 17.79
C TYR A 251 0.04 -1.57 19.27
N ALA A 252 0.92 -0.79 19.91
CA ALA A 252 1.06 -0.79 21.37
C ALA A 252 -0.25 -0.42 22.11
N ARG A 253 -1.21 0.19 21.41
CA ARG A 253 -2.43 0.76 21.98
C ARG A 253 -3.73 0.14 21.46
N THR A 254 -3.66 -0.74 20.46
CA THR A 254 -4.78 -1.53 19.92
C THR A 254 -4.93 -2.83 20.73
N PRO A 255 -6.16 -3.34 20.98
CA PRO A 255 -6.38 -4.65 21.62
C PRO A 255 -5.54 -5.78 21.00
N SER A 256 -4.41 -6.06 21.63
CA SER A 256 -3.51 -7.16 21.28
C SER A 256 -3.07 -7.86 22.56
N VAL A 257 -2.40 -9.01 22.43
CA VAL A 257 -1.76 -9.68 23.57
C VAL A 257 -0.78 -8.75 24.31
N LEU A 258 -0.24 -7.72 23.64
CA LEU A 258 0.68 -6.75 24.24
C LEU A 258 -0.01 -5.77 25.19
N ASN A 259 -1.33 -5.60 25.14
CA ASN A 259 -2.05 -4.71 26.08
C ASN A 259 -1.99 -5.19 27.53
N ALA A 260 -1.60 -6.45 27.74
CA ALA A 260 -1.29 -6.98 29.06
C ALA A 260 -0.02 -6.35 29.68
N LEU A 261 0.81 -5.69 28.87
CA LEU A 261 2.07 -5.10 29.28
C LEU A 261 1.87 -3.64 29.73
N PRO A 262 2.61 -3.17 30.75
CA PRO A 262 2.75 -1.75 31.01
C PRO A 262 3.28 -1.01 29.76
N GLU A 263 2.83 0.23 29.53
CA GLU A 263 3.25 1.05 28.38
C GLU A 263 4.78 1.16 28.26
N GLN A 264 5.49 1.25 29.39
CA GLN A 264 6.94 1.26 29.43
C GLN A 264 7.56 -0.04 28.87
N ALA A 265 7.01 -1.21 29.22
CA ALA A 265 7.49 -2.50 28.72
C ALA A 265 7.24 -2.65 27.22
N ILE A 266 6.11 -2.13 26.71
CA ILE A 266 5.85 -2.12 25.27
C ILE A 266 6.86 -1.24 24.55
N GLY A 267 7.12 -0.03 25.06
CA GLY A 267 8.14 0.86 24.52
C GLY A 267 9.53 0.21 24.47
N GLU A 268 9.92 -0.48 25.54
CA GLU A 268 11.17 -1.24 25.59
C GLU A 268 11.20 -2.35 24.53
N LEU A 269 10.15 -3.17 24.41
CA LEU A 269 10.10 -4.25 23.40
C LEU A 269 10.23 -3.73 21.97
N LEU A 270 9.55 -2.62 21.67
CA LEU A 270 9.52 -2.04 20.33
C LEU A 270 10.83 -1.34 19.95
N GLU A 271 11.71 -1.01 20.90
CA GLU A 271 12.99 -0.35 20.63
C GLU A 271 13.90 -1.13 19.68
N LYS A 272 13.86 -2.48 19.75
CA LYS A 272 14.63 -3.37 18.86
C LYS A 272 13.75 -4.11 17.86
N ALA A 273 12.46 -3.78 17.78
CA ALA A 273 11.55 -4.44 16.88
C ALA A 273 11.69 -3.92 15.43
N ASP A 274 11.56 -4.82 14.46
CA ASP A 274 11.57 -4.47 13.04
C ASP A 274 10.25 -4.86 12.36
N LEU A 275 9.69 -3.95 11.56
CA LEU A 275 8.52 -4.24 10.73
C LEU A 275 8.98 -4.95 9.46
N ARG A 276 8.46 -6.16 9.22
CA ARG A 276 8.72 -6.94 8.02
C ARG A 276 7.48 -7.03 7.15
N THR A 277 7.62 -6.62 5.90
CA THR A 277 6.62 -6.83 4.86
C THR A 277 6.91 -8.12 4.11
N LEU A 278 5.97 -9.05 4.13
CA LEU A 278 6.04 -10.35 3.48
C LEU A 278 5.20 -10.35 2.21
N LYS A 279 5.73 -10.94 1.14
CA LYS A 279 4.96 -11.24 -0.07
C LYS A 279 4.16 -12.53 0.10
N ALA A 280 3.07 -12.69 -0.65
CA ALA A 280 2.37 -13.97 -0.70
C ALA A 280 3.32 -15.11 -1.11
N GLY A 281 3.27 -16.23 -0.39
CA GLY A 281 4.16 -17.39 -0.50
C GLY A 281 5.47 -17.29 0.28
N GLU A 282 5.79 -16.14 0.87
CA GLU A 282 7.02 -15.96 1.64
C GLU A 282 6.93 -16.61 3.02
N ALA A 283 7.86 -17.51 3.33
CA ALA A 283 7.93 -18.20 4.62
C ALA A 283 8.76 -17.39 5.62
N ILE A 284 8.14 -17.01 6.74
CA ILE A 284 8.83 -16.31 7.84
C ILE A 284 9.46 -17.28 8.83
N LEU A 285 8.86 -18.46 8.99
CA LEU A 285 9.35 -19.51 9.88
C LEU A 285 9.25 -20.84 9.14
N ARG A 286 10.25 -21.71 9.30
CA ARG A 286 10.28 -23.04 8.68
C ARG A 286 10.32 -24.12 9.74
N GLU A 287 9.57 -25.20 9.53
CA GLU A 287 9.62 -26.39 10.37
C GLU A 287 11.06 -26.91 10.44
N GLY A 288 11.50 -27.28 11.64
CA GLY A 288 12.88 -27.72 11.89
C GLY A 288 13.87 -26.58 12.13
N ALA A 289 13.55 -25.32 11.82
CA ALA A 289 14.45 -24.20 12.07
C ALA A 289 14.49 -23.85 13.57
N THR A 290 15.62 -23.37 14.06
CA THR A 290 15.74 -22.93 15.45
C THR A 290 14.93 -21.63 15.68
N PRO A 291 14.02 -21.60 16.67
CA PRO A 291 13.32 -20.37 17.06
C PRO A 291 14.30 -19.31 17.58
N THR A 292 14.30 -18.13 16.97
CA THR A 292 15.18 -17.00 17.39
C THR A 292 14.40 -15.76 17.81
N ASP A 293 13.21 -15.57 17.26
CA ASP A 293 12.44 -14.33 17.40
C ASP A 293 10.95 -14.63 17.60
N ALA A 294 10.24 -13.66 18.16
CA ALA A 294 8.77 -13.65 18.21
C ALA A 294 8.22 -12.68 17.17
N TYR A 295 6.99 -12.92 16.72
CA TYR A 295 6.37 -12.17 15.64
C TYR A 295 4.92 -11.85 15.98
N LEU A 296 4.57 -10.57 15.90
CA LEU A 296 3.19 -10.09 16.03
C LEU A 296 2.66 -9.77 14.63
N VAL A 297 1.54 -10.39 14.24
CA VAL A 297 0.89 -10.08 12.97
C VAL A 297 0.23 -8.71 13.06
N ARG A 298 0.67 -7.81 12.19
CA ARG A 298 0.11 -6.46 12.04
C ARG A 298 -1.04 -6.50 11.04
N THR A 299 -0.78 -7.02 9.83
CA THR A 299 -1.79 -7.13 8.76
C THR A 299 -1.59 -8.39 7.94
N GLY A 300 -2.65 -8.85 7.26
CA GLY A 300 -2.64 -10.00 6.37
C GLY A 300 -2.84 -11.35 7.07
N PHE A 301 -2.68 -12.42 6.30
CA PHE A 301 -2.90 -13.80 6.76
C PHE A 301 -1.63 -14.64 6.57
N LEU A 302 -1.25 -15.35 7.63
CA LEU A 302 -0.14 -16.30 7.60
C LEU A 302 -0.66 -17.73 7.81
N ARG A 303 -0.40 -18.62 6.86
CA ARG A 303 -0.68 -20.04 6.96
C ARG A 303 0.36 -20.73 7.84
N VAL A 304 -0.10 -21.46 8.83
CA VAL A 304 0.74 -22.38 9.62
C VAL A 304 0.61 -23.77 9.02
N SER A 305 1.72 -24.41 8.65
CA SER A 305 1.70 -25.73 8.01
C SER A 305 2.81 -26.65 8.51
N ARG A 306 2.58 -27.95 8.40
CA ARG A 306 3.55 -29.00 8.73
C ARG A 306 3.76 -29.94 7.56
N ARG A 307 4.98 -30.42 7.37
CA ARG A 307 5.24 -31.49 6.40
C ARG A 307 4.74 -32.80 6.94
N VAL A 308 3.78 -33.39 6.22
CA VAL A 308 3.28 -34.73 6.54
C VAL A 308 3.70 -35.66 5.42
N THR A 309 4.35 -36.77 5.77
CA THR A 309 4.49 -37.91 4.86
C THR A 309 3.16 -38.65 4.87
N PRO A 310 2.52 -38.90 3.70
CA PRO A 310 1.28 -39.68 3.65
C PRO A 310 1.51 -41.04 4.30
N GLN A 311 0.92 -41.29 5.46
CA GLN A 311 0.86 -42.63 6.03
C GLN A 311 -0.30 -43.37 5.35
N ALA A 312 -0.08 -44.62 4.98
CA ALA A 312 -1.14 -45.48 4.46
C ALA A 312 -2.27 -45.58 5.50
N MET A 313 -3.45 -45.07 5.17
CA MET A 313 -4.66 -45.28 5.97
C MET A 313 -4.98 -46.77 6.00
N PRO A 314 -5.16 -47.41 7.17
CA PRO A 314 -5.58 -48.81 7.23
C PRO A 314 -6.98 -48.93 6.61
N GLY A 315 -7.07 -49.60 5.46
CA GLY A 315 -8.35 -49.89 4.77
C GLY A 315 -8.62 -49.12 3.47
N GLN A 316 -7.75 -48.22 3.01
CA GLN A 316 -7.82 -47.68 1.64
C GLN A 316 -6.83 -48.41 0.73
N PRO A 317 -7.20 -48.81 -0.50
CA PRO A 317 -6.26 -49.39 -1.46
C PRO A 317 -5.13 -48.39 -1.69
N GLY A 318 -3.92 -48.78 -1.30
CA GLY A 318 -2.76 -47.91 -1.35
C GLY A 318 -2.47 -47.45 -2.76
N VAL A 319 -2.29 -46.14 -2.94
CA VAL A 319 -1.47 -45.62 -4.04
C VAL A 319 -0.03 -46.02 -3.72
N THR A 320 0.34 -47.27 -4.01
CA THR A 320 1.72 -47.75 -3.92
C THR A 320 2.48 -47.25 -5.15
N GLY A 321 2.89 -45.99 -5.10
CA GLY A 321 3.78 -45.38 -6.09
C GLY A 321 5.08 -44.88 -5.40
N PRO A 322 6.26 -44.93 -6.05
CA PRO A 322 7.55 -44.48 -5.48
C PRO A 322 7.69 -42.96 -5.22
N ARG A 323 6.58 -42.20 -5.12
CA ARG A 323 6.60 -40.75 -4.91
C ARG A 323 5.41 -40.31 -4.05
N ALA A 324 5.33 -40.77 -2.82
CA ALA A 324 4.58 -40.04 -1.80
C ALA A 324 5.39 -38.76 -1.48
N GLN A 325 5.15 -37.69 -2.24
CA GLN A 325 5.77 -36.40 -1.94
C GLN A 325 5.24 -35.92 -0.59
N ALA A 326 6.14 -35.42 0.28
CA ALA A 326 5.71 -34.80 1.51
C ALA A 326 4.91 -33.55 1.16
N GLU A 327 3.66 -33.47 1.64
CA GLU A 327 2.79 -32.31 1.41
C GLU A 327 2.80 -31.41 2.64
N ASP A 328 2.83 -30.10 2.41
CA ASP A 328 2.65 -29.10 3.46
C ASP A 328 1.16 -29.01 3.78
N ARG A 329 0.76 -29.58 4.92
CA ARG A 329 -0.62 -29.56 5.41
C ARG A 329 -0.84 -28.36 6.32
N ALA A 330 -1.87 -27.55 6.09
CA ALA A 330 -2.15 -26.42 6.97
C ALA A 330 -2.79 -26.90 8.29
N LEU A 331 -2.48 -26.18 9.37
CA LEU A 331 -2.96 -26.45 10.72
C LEU A 331 -3.91 -25.35 11.19
N VAL A 332 -3.46 -24.09 11.06
CA VAL A 332 -4.18 -22.89 11.48
C VAL A 332 -3.68 -21.70 10.66
N TYR A 333 -4.33 -20.54 10.81
CA TYR A 333 -3.91 -19.28 10.22
C TYR A 333 -3.72 -18.25 11.31
N PHE A 334 -2.62 -17.51 11.26
CA PHE A 334 -2.44 -16.29 12.05
C PHE A 334 -2.97 -15.07 11.30
N ARG A 335 -3.57 -14.16 12.03
CA ARG A 335 -4.16 -12.90 11.56
C ARG A 335 -3.74 -11.74 12.47
N GLU A 336 -4.14 -10.52 12.11
CA GLU A 336 -3.90 -9.32 12.91
C GLU A 336 -4.13 -9.54 14.41
N GLY A 337 -3.13 -9.18 15.21
CA GLY A 337 -3.12 -9.31 16.67
C GLY A 337 -2.53 -10.62 17.20
N ASP A 338 -2.37 -11.66 16.37
CA ASP A 338 -1.78 -12.93 16.80
C ASP A 338 -0.26 -12.81 17.01
N LEU A 339 0.22 -13.34 18.13
CA LEU A 339 1.64 -13.44 18.48
C LEU A 339 2.08 -14.90 18.37
N PHE A 340 3.16 -15.14 17.62
CA PHE A 340 3.73 -16.48 17.41
C PHE A 340 5.25 -16.48 17.50
N GLY A 341 5.85 -17.67 17.63
CA GLY A 341 7.28 -17.88 17.84
C GLY A 341 7.70 -17.74 19.31
N LEU A 342 6.91 -17.06 20.14
CA LEU A 342 7.20 -16.83 21.56
C LEU A 342 7.28 -18.14 22.34
N VAL A 343 6.39 -19.11 22.09
CA VAL A 343 6.35 -20.34 22.89
C VAL A 343 7.64 -21.14 22.72
N GLY A 344 8.13 -21.27 21.49
CA GLY A 344 9.36 -22.01 21.20
C GLY A 344 10.59 -21.38 21.82
N LEU A 345 10.63 -20.04 21.87
CA LEU A 345 11.66 -19.31 22.58
C LEU A 345 11.62 -19.60 24.08
N LEU A 346 10.48 -19.38 24.73
CA LEU A 346 10.35 -19.50 26.19
C LEU A 346 10.56 -20.93 26.70
N MET A 347 10.19 -21.93 25.90
CA MET A 347 10.39 -23.35 26.20
C MET A 347 11.80 -23.86 25.82
N GLY A 348 12.64 -23.02 25.21
CA GLY A 348 14.00 -23.41 24.81
C GLY A 348 14.03 -24.50 23.72
N GLU A 349 13.05 -24.48 22.81
CA GLU A 349 12.96 -25.47 21.73
C GLU A 349 14.12 -25.30 20.75
N LYS A 350 14.73 -26.42 20.35
CA LYS A 350 15.82 -26.40 19.36
C LYS A 350 15.33 -26.28 17.92
N HIS A 351 14.08 -26.69 17.67
CA HIS A 351 13.49 -26.79 16.35
C HIS A 351 12.02 -26.39 16.41
N SER A 352 11.58 -25.57 15.47
CA SER A 352 10.19 -25.20 15.32
C SER A 352 9.35 -26.39 14.85
N PRO A 353 8.18 -26.65 15.44
CA PRO A 353 7.32 -27.80 15.08
C PRO A 353 6.50 -27.59 13.80
N PHE A 354 6.47 -26.38 13.24
CA PHE A 354 5.69 -26.03 12.04
C PHE A 354 6.41 -24.94 11.22
N SER A 355 5.92 -24.69 10.01
CA SER A 355 6.27 -23.57 9.14
C SER A 355 5.18 -22.50 9.20
N VAL A 356 5.54 -21.24 8.97
CA VAL A 356 4.61 -20.10 8.85
C VAL A 356 4.89 -19.36 7.56
N THR A 357 3.90 -19.23 6.69
CA THR A 357 4.03 -18.67 5.33
C THR A 357 2.92 -17.67 5.06
N ALA A 358 3.26 -16.51 4.52
CA ALA A 358 2.27 -15.49 4.16
C ALA A 358 1.37 -15.98 3.02
N THR A 359 0.05 -15.94 3.20
CA THR A 359 -0.92 -16.26 2.15
C THR A 359 -1.28 -15.02 1.33
N THR A 360 -1.32 -13.86 1.98
CA THR A 360 -1.50 -12.54 1.36
C THR A 360 -0.24 -11.70 1.54
N ARG A 361 -0.17 -10.52 0.91
CA ARG A 361 0.77 -9.49 1.39
C ARG A 361 0.46 -9.26 2.88
N SER A 362 1.48 -9.38 3.71
CA SER A 362 1.31 -9.36 5.16
C SER A 362 2.41 -8.51 5.78
N GLU A 363 2.12 -7.93 6.93
CA GLU A 363 3.12 -7.24 7.73
C GLU A 363 3.17 -7.80 9.13
N VAL A 364 4.38 -7.97 9.63
CA VAL A 364 4.64 -8.54 10.94
C VAL A 364 5.69 -7.73 11.66
N ILE A 365 5.47 -7.51 12.94
CA ILE A 365 6.45 -6.89 13.84
C ILE A 365 7.29 -8.02 14.40
N ARG A 366 8.56 -8.08 14.00
CA ARG A 366 9.55 -9.00 14.54
C ARG A 366 10.16 -8.43 15.81
N ILE A 367 10.12 -9.20 16.89
CA ILE A 367 10.71 -8.86 18.18
C ILE A 367 11.87 -9.84 18.42
N PRO A 368 13.13 -9.36 18.46
CA PRO A 368 14.28 -10.22 18.69
C PRO A 368 14.18 -10.98 20.02
N GLY A 369 14.36 -12.31 20.00
CA GLY A 369 14.17 -13.15 21.19
C GLY A 369 15.08 -12.75 22.35
N ALA A 370 16.35 -12.44 22.07
CA ALA A 370 17.30 -11.98 23.09
C ALA A 370 16.81 -10.71 23.82
N HIS A 371 16.19 -9.79 23.09
CA HIS A 371 15.66 -8.54 23.64
C HIS A 371 14.37 -8.79 24.44
N LEU A 372 13.49 -9.63 23.89
CA LEU A 372 12.26 -10.07 24.54
C LEU A 372 12.53 -10.69 25.92
N PHE A 373 13.54 -11.56 26.05
CA PHE A 373 13.93 -12.15 27.33
C PHE A 373 14.42 -11.10 28.34
N GLN A 374 15.17 -10.10 27.90
CA GLN A 374 15.65 -9.03 28.79
C GLN A 374 14.48 -8.24 29.36
N VAL A 375 13.51 -7.87 28.53
CA VAL A 375 12.32 -7.13 28.97
C VAL A 375 11.44 -8.00 29.87
N LEU A 376 11.17 -9.25 29.50
CA LEU A 376 10.37 -10.17 30.32
C LEU A 376 11.01 -10.48 31.69
N GLY A 377 12.34 -10.45 31.78
CA GLY A 377 13.05 -10.54 33.06
C GLY A 377 12.77 -9.37 34.01
N ARG A 378 12.53 -8.18 33.48
CA ARG A 378 12.19 -6.97 34.27
C ARG A 378 10.71 -6.90 34.63
N TYR A 379 9.84 -7.51 33.83
CA TYR A 379 8.38 -7.49 34.03
C TYR A 379 7.80 -8.92 34.13
N PRO A 380 7.97 -9.63 35.26
CA PRO A 380 7.55 -11.04 35.39
C PRO A 380 6.03 -11.25 35.29
N GLN A 381 5.23 -10.27 35.74
CA GLN A 381 3.76 -10.35 35.67
C GLN A 381 3.25 -10.33 34.21
N ALA A 382 3.97 -9.59 33.37
CA ALA A 382 3.72 -9.47 31.94
C ALA A 382 4.03 -10.78 31.18
N ARG A 383 5.03 -11.53 31.66
CA ARG A 383 5.46 -12.80 31.05
C ARG A 383 4.32 -13.82 30.98
N ALA A 384 3.62 -14.06 32.09
CA ALA A 384 2.55 -15.05 32.14
C ALA A 384 1.40 -14.74 31.17
N MET A 385 1.09 -13.45 30.97
CA MET A 385 0.03 -13.02 30.05
C MET A 385 0.44 -13.15 28.59
N LEU A 386 1.68 -12.77 28.23
CA LEU A 386 2.19 -12.99 26.87
C LEU A 386 2.31 -14.49 26.55
N GLU A 387 2.76 -15.29 27.52
CA GLU A 387 2.80 -16.74 27.42
C GLU A 387 1.41 -17.30 27.13
N GLY A 388 0.39 -16.91 27.88
CA GLY A 388 -0.99 -17.36 27.67
C GLY A 388 -1.54 -17.00 26.29
N GLY A 389 -1.31 -15.77 25.81
CA GLY A 389 -1.76 -15.36 24.48
C GLY A 389 -1.04 -16.08 23.34
N ALA A 390 0.28 -16.25 23.43
CA ALA A 390 1.04 -17.01 22.44
C ALA A 390 0.71 -18.51 22.47
N GLN A 391 0.50 -19.09 23.66
CA GLN A 391 0.02 -20.46 23.79
C GLN A 391 -1.36 -20.60 23.16
N ASN A 392 -2.28 -19.66 23.37
CA ASN A 392 -3.61 -19.72 22.77
C ASN A 392 -3.55 -19.64 21.24
N ALA A 393 -2.71 -18.76 20.68
CA ALA A 393 -2.52 -18.63 19.24
C ALA A 393 -1.86 -19.89 18.64
N GLU A 394 -0.80 -20.41 19.26
CA GLU A 394 -0.05 -21.57 18.77
C GLU A 394 -0.64 -22.93 19.18
N ARG A 395 -1.69 -22.97 20.03
CA ARG A 395 -2.24 -24.20 20.64
C ARG A 395 -2.49 -25.28 19.60
N VAL A 396 -3.27 -24.94 18.58
CA VAL A 396 -3.65 -25.86 17.50
C VAL A 396 -2.45 -26.24 16.64
N ALA A 397 -1.49 -25.33 16.44
CA ALA A 397 -0.29 -25.61 15.66
C ALA A 397 0.68 -26.56 16.38
N ARG A 398 0.64 -26.61 17.72
CA ARG A 398 1.56 -27.37 18.57
C ARG A 398 1.01 -28.71 19.05
N GLU A 399 -0.31 -28.81 19.23
CA GLU A 399 -0.95 -30.08 19.58
C GLU A 399 -0.75 -31.08 18.43
N ASN A 400 -0.09 -32.21 18.72
CA ASN A 400 0.11 -33.33 17.78
C ASN A 400 -1.22 -34.09 17.50
N THR A 401 -2.33 -33.54 17.98
CA THR A 401 -3.65 -34.13 17.97
C THR A 401 -4.47 -33.41 16.92
N PHE A 402 -4.85 -34.15 15.88
CA PHE A 402 -5.84 -33.68 14.91
C PHE A 402 -7.17 -33.41 15.63
N MET A 403 -7.51 -32.14 15.78
CA MET A 403 -8.87 -31.70 16.03
C MET A 403 -9.18 -30.67 14.94
N PRO A 404 -10.14 -30.90 14.03
CA PRO A 404 -10.74 -29.77 13.33
C PRO A 404 -11.20 -28.80 14.42
N ALA A 405 -10.81 -27.53 14.32
CA ALA A 405 -11.25 -26.52 15.27
C ALA A 405 -12.76 -26.72 15.49
N PRO A 406 -13.26 -26.83 16.74
CA PRO A 406 -14.70 -26.84 16.95
C PRO A 406 -15.20 -25.58 16.27
N ALA A 407 -16.13 -25.74 15.34
CA ALA A 407 -16.87 -24.61 14.80
C ALA A 407 -17.31 -23.79 16.03
N GLN A 408 -16.82 -22.56 16.15
CA GLN A 408 -17.30 -21.66 17.20
C GLN A 408 -18.83 -21.71 17.09
N GLN A 409 -19.51 -22.01 18.19
CA GLN A 409 -20.96 -22.05 18.25
C GLN A 409 -21.48 -20.63 17.96
N GLY A 410 -21.57 -20.29 16.68
CA GLY A 410 -22.32 -19.16 16.18
C GLY A 410 -23.79 -19.41 16.48
N LYS A 411 -24.51 -18.32 16.77
CA LYS A 411 -25.95 -18.29 17.02
C LYS A 411 -26.72 -19.18 16.02
N PRO A 412 -27.85 -19.80 16.40
CA PRO A 412 -28.55 -20.75 15.55
C PRO A 412 -29.01 -20.09 14.25
N GLY A 413 -28.40 -20.48 13.14
CA GLY A 413 -28.68 -19.96 11.81
C GLY A 413 -27.55 -20.32 10.84
N THR A 414 -27.70 -21.43 10.12
CA THR A 414 -26.80 -21.89 9.03
C THR A 414 -25.31 -21.93 9.40
N GLN A 415 -24.91 -22.93 10.19
CA GLN A 415 -23.50 -23.24 10.40
C GLN A 415 -22.97 -23.99 9.16
N LEU A 416 -22.19 -23.30 8.32
CA LEU A 416 -21.34 -23.94 7.34
C LEU A 416 -20.01 -24.30 7.98
N ALA A 417 -19.72 -25.60 8.10
CA ALA A 417 -18.41 -26.07 8.54
C ALA A 417 -17.43 -26.01 7.37
N MET A 418 -17.04 -24.80 6.95
CA MET A 418 -15.93 -24.63 6.01
C MET A 418 -14.61 -24.67 6.75
N SER A 419 -13.63 -25.41 6.23
CA SER A 419 -12.27 -25.32 6.76
C SER A 419 -11.71 -23.92 6.52
N ALA A 420 -10.96 -23.40 7.51
CA ALA A 420 -10.26 -22.13 7.39
C ALA A 420 -9.33 -22.09 6.16
N GLU A 421 -8.83 -23.25 5.73
CA GLU A 421 -8.05 -23.41 4.50
C GLU A 421 -8.81 -22.94 3.26
N VAL A 422 -10.06 -23.36 3.07
CA VAL A 422 -10.84 -22.96 1.90
C VAL A 422 -11.13 -21.46 1.95
N LEU A 423 -11.39 -20.90 3.13
CA LEU A 423 -11.65 -19.47 3.29
C LEU A 423 -10.43 -18.61 2.92
N VAL A 424 -9.24 -18.99 3.37
CA VAL A 424 -8.03 -18.17 3.15
C VAL A 424 -7.41 -18.44 1.78
N GLU A 425 -7.21 -19.71 1.38
CA GLU A 425 -6.54 -20.04 0.12
C GLU A 425 -7.36 -19.69 -1.13
N LYS A 426 -8.71 -19.64 -1.02
CA LYS A 426 -9.58 -19.15 -2.10
C LYS A 426 -9.88 -17.65 -2.00
N GLY A 427 -9.17 -16.93 -1.12
CA GLY A 427 -9.28 -15.47 -0.97
C GLY A 427 -10.65 -15.00 -0.50
N LEU A 428 -11.41 -15.83 0.21
CA LEU A 428 -12.66 -15.44 0.86
C LEU A 428 -12.40 -14.66 2.15
N ALA A 429 -11.32 -14.96 2.86
CA ALA A 429 -10.92 -14.30 4.11
C ALA A 429 -10.36 -12.88 3.93
N ALA A 430 -10.08 -12.45 2.69
CA ALA A 430 -9.63 -11.08 2.40
C ALA A 430 -10.77 -10.03 2.45
N GLY A 431 -12.02 -10.47 2.54
CA GLY A 431 -13.21 -9.61 2.65
C GLY A 431 -13.79 -9.56 4.06
N HIS A 432 -14.29 -8.40 4.47
CA HIS A 432 -15.08 -8.25 5.70
C HIS A 432 -16.42 -8.99 5.61
N GLU A 433 -17.04 -8.98 4.44
CA GLU A 433 -18.32 -9.62 4.16
C GLU A 433 -18.25 -10.40 2.86
N VAL A 434 -18.79 -11.63 2.86
CA VAL A 434 -18.80 -12.49 1.68
C VAL A 434 -20.23 -12.84 1.33
N VAL A 435 -20.62 -12.60 0.08
CA VAL A 435 -21.90 -13.05 -0.45
C VAL A 435 -21.85 -14.56 -0.60
N VAL A 436 -22.86 -15.24 -0.05
CA VAL A 436 -23.04 -16.70 -0.16
C VAL A 436 -24.44 -16.98 -0.66
N VAL A 437 -24.55 -17.88 -1.64
CA VAL A 437 -25.80 -18.30 -2.26
C VAL A 437 -26.06 -19.76 -1.90
N ASP A 438 -27.11 -20.01 -1.13
CA ASP A 438 -27.60 -21.36 -0.88
C ASP A 438 -28.32 -21.89 -2.14
N GLN A 439 -27.71 -22.85 -2.81
CA GLN A 439 -28.21 -23.45 -4.05
C GLN A 439 -29.44 -24.33 -3.84
N ASN A 440 -29.74 -24.77 -2.61
CA ASN A 440 -31.00 -25.47 -2.33
C ASN A 440 -32.20 -24.52 -2.33
N ARG A 441 -31.97 -23.23 -2.10
CA ARG A 441 -33.01 -22.19 -2.07
C ARG A 441 -32.98 -21.30 -3.30
N CYS A 442 -31.83 -21.18 -3.95
CA CYS A 442 -31.65 -20.36 -5.14
C CYS A 442 -32.32 -21.01 -6.35
N VAL A 443 -33.40 -20.40 -6.82
CA VAL A 443 -34.06 -20.79 -8.09
C VAL A 443 -33.41 -20.15 -9.32
N ASN A 444 -32.21 -19.58 -9.17
CA ASN A 444 -31.44 -18.91 -10.22
C ASN A 444 -32.22 -17.81 -10.99
N CYS A 445 -33.08 -17.07 -10.30
CA CYS A 445 -33.92 -16.02 -10.91
C CYS A 445 -33.17 -14.72 -11.28
N GLN A 446 -31.87 -14.62 -10.98
CA GLN A 446 -30.99 -13.47 -11.29
C GLN A 446 -31.34 -12.12 -10.61
N ASN A 447 -32.38 -12.04 -9.78
CA ASN A 447 -32.76 -10.79 -9.08
C ASN A 447 -31.62 -10.12 -8.28
N CYS A 448 -30.71 -10.90 -7.70
CA CYS A 448 -29.55 -10.38 -6.98
C CYS A 448 -28.51 -9.70 -7.90
N VAL A 449 -28.30 -10.27 -9.10
CA VAL A 449 -27.42 -9.71 -10.15
C VAL A 449 -28.05 -8.42 -10.69
N ASP A 450 -29.35 -8.43 -10.97
CA ASP A 450 -30.06 -7.24 -11.44
C ASP A 450 -30.07 -6.11 -10.40
N ALA A 451 -30.27 -6.44 -9.13
CA ALA A 451 -30.20 -5.46 -8.04
C ALA A 451 -28.80 -4.83 -7.93
N CYS A 452 -27.74 -5.64 -8.05
CA CYS A 452 -26.36 -5.14 -8.11
C CYS A 452 -26.15 -4.20 -9.30
N GLY A 453 -26.64 -4.60 -10.49
CA GLY A 453 -26.58 -3.77 -11.69
C GLY A 453 -27.31 -2.44 -11.57
N ARG A 454 -28.50 -2.40 -10.95
CA ARG A 454 -29.23 -1.15 -10.71
C ARG A 454 -28.47 -0.18 -9.81
N ARG A 455 -27.74 -0.68 -8.81
CA ARG A 455 -26.96 0.16 -7.88
C ARG A 455 -25.71 0.74 -8.53
N HIS A 456 -25.03 -0.03 -9.40
CA HIS A 456 -23.70 0.29 -9.93
C HIS A 456 -23.66 0.56 -11.44
N LYS A 457 -24.81 0.62 -12.12
CA LYS A 457 -24.99 0.70 -13.58
C LYS A 457 -24.58 -0.55 -14.37
N TYR A 458 -23.70 -1.38 -13.82
CA TYR A 458 -23.33 -2.72 -14.31
C TYR A 458 -23.23 -3.67 -13.12
N SER A 459 -23.61 -4.94 -13.28
CA SER A 459 -23.51 -5.90 -12.17
C SER A 459 -22.05 -6.21 -11.90
N ARG A 460 -21.67 -6.12 -10.62
CA ARG A 460 -20.38 -6.58 -10.09
C ARG A 460 -20.51 -7.93 -9.38
N LEU A 461 -21.72 -8.50 -9.38
CA LEU A 461 -22.04 -9.83 -8.86
C LEU A 461 -22.29 -10.76 -10.04
N HIS A 462 -21.58 -11.89 -10.05
CA HIS A 462 -21.86 -12.98 -10.95
C HIS A 462 -22.02 -14.29 -10.20
N LEU A 463 -23.08 -15.03 -10.52
CA LEU A 463 -23.43 -16.32 -9.91
C LEU A 463 -22.57 -17.49 -10.43
N TRP A 464 -21.26 -17.27 -10.54
CA TRP A 464 -20.25 -18.31 -10.78
C TRP A 464 -19.07 -18.04 -9.84
N GLY A 465 -18.47 -19.09 -9.29
CA GLY A 465 -17.44 -18.95 -8.28
C GLY A 465 -17.19 -20.25 -7.55
N LEU A 466 -16.57 -20.17 -6.37
CA LEU A 466 -16.27 -21.36 -5.57
C LEU A 466 -17.57 -22.00 -5.10
N GLN A 467 -17.74 -23.29 -5.34
CA GLN A 467 -18.85 -24.08 -4.80
C GLN A 467 -18.33 -25.00 -3.71
N VAL A 468 -18.99 -24.96 -2.55
CA VAL A 468 -18.71 -25.84 -1.42
C VAL A 468 -20.04 -26.39 -0.95
N GLU A 469 -20.23 -27.71 -1.13
CA GLU A 469 -21.51 -28.38 -0.90
C GLU A 469 -22.66 -27.70 -1.66
N ASN A 470 -23.75 -27.34 -0.97
CA ASN A 470 -24.89 -26.62 -1.53
C ASN A 470 -24.69 -25.09 -1.56
N PHE A 471 -23.52 -24.55 -1.20
CA PHE A 471 -23.28 -23.12 -1.17
C PHE A 471 -22.38 -22.69 -2.34
N LEU A 472 -22.81 -21.65 -3.04
CA LEU A 472 -22.03 -20.93 -4.04
C LEU A 472 -21.49 -19.65 -3.41
N PHE A 473 -20.19 -19.44 -3.52
CA PHE A 473 -19.50 -18.20 -3.23
C PHE A 473 -19.29 -17.47 -4.56
N PRO A 474 -20.28 -16.67 -5.01
CA PRO A 474 -20.22 -16.01 -6.29
C PRO A 474 -19.00 -15.09 -6.41
N THR A 475 -18.56 -14.89 -7.65
CA THR A 475 -17.61 -13.84 -8.00
C THR A 475 -18.34 -12.52 -7.86
N ALA A 476 -18.11 -11.86 -6.74
CA ALA A 476 -18.68 -10.58 -6.40
C ALA A 476 -17.56 -9.62 -6.01
N CYS A 477 -17.82 -8.31 -6.09
CA CYS A 477 -17.06 -7.38 -5.26
C CYS A 477 -17.32 -7.75 -3.79
N ARG A 478 -16.25 -8.08 -3.06
CA ARG A 478 -16.32 -8.58 -1.67
C ARG A 478 -16.02 -7.50 -0.62
N HIS A 479 -16.04 -6.23 -1.02
CA HIS A 479 -15.58 -5.10 -0.20
C HIS A 479 -14.28 -5.44 0.55
N CYS A 480 -13.31 -6.05 -0.15
CA CYS A 480 -12.08 -6.53 0.47
C CYS A 480 -11.25 -5.39 1.02
N ASP A 481 -10.56 -5.62 2.13
CA ASP A 481 -9.55 -4.70 2.66
C ASP A 481 -8.37 -4.57 1.69
N ASP A 482 -8.09 -5.64 0.94
CA ASP A 482 -7.11 -5.66 -0.15
C ASP A 482 -7.65 -6.46 -1.36
N PRO A 483 -8.37 -5.82 -2.32
CA PRO A 483 -8.91 -6.51 -3.48
C PRO A 483 -7.81 -6.77 -4.53
N VAL A 484 -7.05 -7.86 -4.38
CA VAL A 484 -6.02 -8.23 -5.36
C VAL A 484 -6.58 -8.31 -6.80
N CYS A 485 -7.87 -8.61 -6.95
CA CYS A 485 -8.59 -8.65 -8.23
C CYS A 485 -8.90 -7.27 -8.86
N LEU A 486 -8.74 -6.17 -8.13
CA LEU A 486 -9.04 -4.80 -8.56
C LEU A 486 -7.80 -3.88 -8.58
N LEU A 487 -6.58 -4.45 -8.55
CA LEU A 487 -5.35 -3.67 -8.59
C LEU A 487 -5.25 -2.86 -9.90
N CYS A 488 -5.56 -1.55 -9.81
CA CYS A 488 -5.45 -0.60 -10.91
C CYS A 488 -4.27 0.34 -10.66
N SER A 489 -3.25 0.29 -11.51
CA SER A 489 -2.02 1.09 -11.38
C SER A 489 -2.19 2.60 -11.64
N VAL A 490 -3.39 3.05 -12.02
CA VAL A 490 -3.66 4.44 -12.43
C VAL A 490 -4.85 5.10 -11.70
N ASN A 491 -5.27 4.56 -10.54
CA ASN A 491 -6.39 5.07 -9.74
C ASN A 491 -7.75 5.13 -10.50
N GLY A 492 -7.98 4.23 -11.46
CA GLY A 492 -9.29 4.09 -12.10
C GLY A 492 -10.37 3.48 -11.19
N ILE A 493 -9.95 2.98 -10.03
CA ILE A 493 -10.77 2.34 -9.00
C ILE A 493 -10.45 3.06 -7.68
N VAL A 494 -11.47 3.47 -6.92
CA VAL A 494 -11.31 4.35 -5.75
C VAL A 494 -12.03 3.75 -4.56
N ARG A 495 -11.34 3.68 -3.42
CA ARG A 495 -11.95 3.25 -2.16
C ARG A 495 -12.67 4.42 -1.48
N LEU A 496 -13.94 4.24 -1.14
CA LEU A 496 -14.73 5.18 -0.36
C LEU A 496 -14.32 5.14 1.12
N PRO A 497 -14.60 6.20 1.92
CA PRO A 497 -14.30 6.22 3.36
C PRO A 497 -14.90 5.03 4.14
N SER A 498 -16.01 4.48 3.65
CA SER A 498 -16.68 3.28 4.18
C SER A 498 -15.95 1.96 3.89
N GLY A 499 -14.86 1.98 3.11
CA GLY A 499 -14.12 0.80 2.69
C GLY A 499 -14.61 0.16 1.38
N GLU A 500 -15.74 0.62 0.81
CA GLU A 500 -16.23 0.16 -0.50
C GLU A 500 -15.32 0.61 -1.67
N ILE A 501 -15.30 -0.09 -2.80
CA ILE A 501 -14.36 0.11 -3.92
C ILE A 501 -15.06 0.27 -5.27
#